data_AF-A0A7U9SAB7-F1
#
_entry.id   AF-A0A7U9SAB7-F1
#
_cell.length_a   1.000
_cell.length_b   1.000
_cell.length_c   1.000
_cell.angle_alpha   90.00
_cell.angle_beta   90.00
_cell.angle_gamma   90.00
#
_symmetry.space_group_name_H-M   'P 1'
#
loop_
_entity.id
_entity.type
_entity.pdbx_description
1 polymer ?
#
loop_
_entity_poly.entity_id
_entity_poly.type
_entity_poly.pdbx_seq_one_letter_code
_entity_poly.pdbx_strand_id
1 'polypeptide(L)'
;MKKAEYAAENFIPESSRKAFLEAMESIAKLASAGKADGRGSMDYGIAKKRYLGHGKNLVQVTDIVDVMRTMDKKAYAEYQMIGRDDGGLNALKYLTNWHQNAARKNPGMIDAYEKQSEKYVKKNVNGRKLDTTFGAIETGSKSAFLESLKAFQNSNPGFLEAVINRELASEFWKF
;
A
#
# COMPACT_ATOMS: atom_id res chain seq x y z
N MET A 1 14.45 2.67 -7.33
CA MET A 1 14.80 4.10 -7.17
C MET A 1 15.25 4.77 -8.46
N LYS A 2 16.05 4.11 -9.33
CA LYS A 2 16.54 4.69 -10.61
C LYS A 2 15.50 5.39 -11.51
N LYS A 3 14.27 4.84 -11.62
CA LYS A 3 13.18 5.50 -12.38
C LYS A 3 12.75 6.84 -11.74
N ALA A 4 12.74 6.92 -10.41
CA ALA A 4 12.42 8.14 -9.69
C ALA A 4 13.57 9.15 -9.80
N GLU A 5 14.84 8.72 -9.73
CA GLU A 5 16.02 9.57 -9.97
C GLU A 5 15.96 10.21 -11.36
N TYR A 6 15.73 9.41 -12.41
CA TYR A 6 15.55 9.91 -13.77
C TYR A 6 14.40 10.92 -13.87
N ALA A 7 13.25 10.63 -13.27
CA ALA A 7 12.12 11.55 -13.29
C ALA A 7 12.42 12.87 -12.57
N ALA A 8 13.12 12.79 -11.44
CA ALA A 8 13.50 13.94 -10.64
C ALA A 8 14.53 14.84 -11.37
N GLU A 9 15.41 14.25 -12.17
CA GLU A 9 16.39 14.98 -12.98
C GLU A 9 15.77 15.64 -14.22
N ASN A 10 14.84 14.97 -14.90
CA ASN A 10 14.31 15.41 -16.20
C ASN A 10 13.00 16.21 -16.11
N PHE A 11 12.17 16.00 -15.08
CA PHE A 11 10.81 16.55 -15.04
C PHE A 11 10.47 17.35 -13.78
N ILE A 12 11.33 17.32 -12.75
CA ILE A 12 11.06 18.00 -11.47
C ILE A 12 12.02 19.18 -11.31
N PRO A 13 11.52 20.37 -10.92
CA PRO A 13 12.37 21.51 -10.58
C PRO A 13 13.40 21.15 -9.51
N GLU A 14 14.61 21.69 -9.63
CA GLU A 14 15.72 21.35 -8.74
C GLU A 14 15.40 21.58 -7.26
N SER A 15 14.68 22.67 -6.95
CA SER A 15 14.20 23.00 -5.60
C SER A 15 13.29 21.94 -4.97
N SER A 16 12.59 21.15 -5.79
CA SER A 16 11.63 20.13 -5.36
C SER A 16 12.13 18.70 -5.54
N ARG A 17 13.31 18.53 -6.17
CA ARG A 17 13.89 17.22 -6.50
C ARG A 17 14.11 16.36 -5.25
N LYS A 18 14.66 16.97 -4.19
CA LYS A 18 14.91 16.29 -2.91
C LYS A 18 13.61 15.78 -2.27
N ALA A 19 12.62 16.66 -2.13
CA ALA A 19 11.32 16.30 -1.56
C ALA A 19 10.61 15.22 -2.39
N PHE A 20 10.72 15.27 -3.72
CA PHE A 20 10.18 14.24 -4.60
C PHE A 20 10.85 12.88 -4.37
N LEU A 21 12.19 12.83 -4.31
CA LEU A 21 12.91 11.58 -4.06
C LEU A 21 12.61 11.00 -2.67
N GLU A 22 12.53 11.84 -1.64
CA GLU A 22 12.13 11.44 -0.29
C GLU A 22 10.70 10.86 -0.26
N ALA A 23 9.77 11.46 -1.00
CA ALA A 23 8.41 10.95 -1.15
C ALA A 23 8.39 9.60 -1.88
N MET A 24 9.14 9.45 -2.98
CA MET A 24 9.25 8.19 -3.72
C MET A 24 9.89 7.09 -2.90
N GLU A 25 10.90 7.42 -2.08
CA GLU A 25 11.52 6.48 -1.15
C GLU A 25 10.52 6.03 -0.08
N SER A 26 9.74 6.95 0.48
CA SER A 26 8.70 6.65 1.45
C SER A 26 7.60 5.75 0.87
N ILE A 27 7.19 6.00 -0.38
CA ILE A 27 6.24 5.14 -1.12
C ILE A 27 6.84 3.75 -1.33
N ALA A 28 8.10 3.66 -1.73
CA ALA A 28 8.76 2.37 -1.93
C ALA A 28 8.87 1.58 -0.62
N LYS A 29 9.21 2.24 0.50
CA LYS A 29 9.26 1.61 1.83
C LYS A 29 7.90 1.10 2.24
N LEU A 30 6.86 1.90 2.01
CA LEU A 30 5.48 1.51 2.28
C LEU A 30 5.04 0.32 1.41
N ALA A 31 5.30 0.37 0.11
CA ALA A 31 4.97 -0.69 -0.83
C ALA A 31 5.63 -2.02 -0.41
N SER A 32 6.88 -1.95 0.05
CA SER A 32 7.60 -3.12 0.56
C SER A 32 7.05 -3.64 1.89
N ALA A 33 6.35 -2.82 2.67
CA ALA A 33 5.78 -3.19 3.97
C ALA A 33 4.40 -3.83 3.89
N GLY A 34 3.73 -3.69 2.75
CA GLY A 34 2.40 -4.26 2.54
C GLY A 34 2.38 -5.78 2.71
N LYS A 35 1.27 -6.29 3.23
CA LYS A 35 0.98 -7.71 3.33
C LYS A 35 -0.07 -8.08 2.29
N ALA A 36 0.21 -9.07 1.44
CA ALA A 36 -0.79 -9.63 0.56
C ALA A 36 -1.70 -10.57 1.36
N ASP A 37 -3.01 -10.51 1.13
CA ASP A 37 -3.92 -11.58 1.52
C ASP A 37 -3.92 -12.72 0.50
N GLY A 38 -4.58 -13.85 0.82
CA GLY A 38 -4.68 -15.01 -0.08
C GLY A 38 -5.45 -14.75 -1.39
N ARG A 39 -5.98 -13.54 -1.59
CA ARG A 39 -6.63 -13.09 -2.85
C ARG A 39 -5.76 -12.10 -3.62
N GLY A 40 -4.54 -11.82 -3.16
CA GLY A 40 -3.62 -10.88 -3.78
C GLY A 40 -3.91 -9.41 -3.49
N SER A 41 -4.83 -9.10 -2.57
CA SER A 41 -5.09 -7.72 -2.15
C SER A 41 -4.04 -7.29 -1.12
N MET A 42 -3.41 -6.15 -1.36
CA MET A 42 -2.36 -5.59 -0.50
C MET A 42 -2.96 -4.76 0.64
N ASP A 43 -2.60 -5.10 1.88
CA ASP A 43 -2.88 -4.31 3.07
C ASP A 43 -1.61 -3.61 3.57
N TYR A 44 -1.65 -2.28 3.57
CA TYR A 44 -0.57 -1.40 4.00
C TYR A 44 -0.77 -0.86 5.42
N GLY A 45 -1.80 -1.28 6.15
CA GLY A 45 -2.05 -0.86 7.54
C GLY A 45 -2.24 0.65 7.73
N ILE A 46 -2.47 1.39 6.63
CA ILE A 46 -2.73 2.83 6.63
C ILE A 46 -4.23 3.07 6.54
N ALA A 47 -4.68 4.09 7.26
CA ALA A 47 -6.04 4.57 7.21
C ALA A 47 -6.41 4.96 5.77
N LYS A 48 -7.42 4.30 5.21
CA LYS A 48 -7.91 4.63 3.87
C LYS A 48 -8.69 5.93 3.93
N LYS A 49 -8.29 6.85 3.07
CA LYS A 49 -8.95 8.13 2.91
C LYS A 49 -9.78 8.11 1.63
N ARG A 50 -10.96 8.70 1.68
CA ARG A 50 -11.82 8.96 0.53
C ARG A 50 -11.85 10.45 0.27
N TYR A 51 -12.03 10.83 -0.99
CA TYR A 51 -12.21 12.22 -1.36
C TYR A 51 -13.67 12.44 -1.70
N LEU A 52 -14.28 13.45 -1.10
CA LEU A 52 -15.61 13.95 -1.45
C LEU A 52 -15.45 15.22 -2.28
N GLY A 53 -16.26 15.35 -3.33
CA GLY A 53 -16.26 16.50 -4.23
C GLY A 53 -15.63 16.19 -5.60
N HIS A 54 -15.65 17.20 -6.46
CA HIS A 54 -15.05 17.17 -7.80
C HIS A 54 -14.22 18.43 -8.02
N GLY A 55 -13.16 18.33 -8.83
CA GLY A 55 -12.30 19.47 -9.16
C GLY A 55 -11.40 19.90 -7.99
N LYS A 56 -11.25 21.22 -7.78
CA LYS A 56 -10.32 21.78 -6.78
C LYS A 56 -10.80 21.65 -5.32
N ASN A 57 -12.06 21.30 -5.08
CA ASN A 57 -12.67 21.26 -3.76
C ASN A 57 -12.83 19.82 -3.24
N LEU A 58 -11.72 19.06 -3.24
CA LEU A 58 -11.70 17.72 -2.67
C LEU A 58 -11.54 17.81 -1.15
N VAL A 59 -12.56 17.36 -0.42
CA VAL A 59 -12.48 17.19 1.03
C VAL A 59 -12.08 15.76 1.31
N GLN A 60 -10.95 15.61 2.00
CA GLN A 60 -10.47 14.32 2.44
C GLN A 60 -11.27 13.86 3.66
N VAL A 61 -11.91 12.70 3.56
CA VAL A 61 -12.69 12.08 4.64
C VAL A 61 -12.19 10.67 4.92
N THR A 62 -12.42 10.21 6.13
CA THR A 62 -12.03 8.86 6.57
C THR A 62 -13.00 7.83 6.00
N ASP A 63 -12.48 6.73 5.44
CA ASP A 63 -13.31 5.70 4.85
C ASP A 63 -14.03 4.87 5.92
N ILE A 64 -15.29 5.20 6.18
CA ILE A 64 -16.11 4.55 7.21
C ILE A 64 -16.25 3.03 6.99
N VAL A 65 -16.24 2.56 5.74
CA VAL A 65 -16.27 1.12 5.45
C VAL A 65 -14.96 0.46 5.88
N ASP A 66 -13.84 1.14 5.70
CA ASP A 66 -12.53 0.64 6.13
C ASP A 66 -12.35 0.71 7.65
N VAL A 67 -12.93 1.73 8.30
CA VAL A 67 -13.04 1.80 9.76
C VAL A 67 -13.82 0.60 10.28
N MET A 68 -14.97 0.29 9.68
CA MET A 68 -15.77 -0.91 10.02
C MET A 68 -14.95 -2.18 9.81
N ARG A 69 -14.28 -2.34 8.66
CA ARG A 69 -13.41 -3.49 8.36
C ARG A 69 -12.32 -3.70 9.42
N THR A 70 -11.72 -2.62 9.89
CA THR A 70 -10.56 -2.66 10.79
C THR A 70 -10.98 -2.81 12.25
N MET A 71 -12.01 -2.08 12.67
CA MET A 71 -12.41 -1.93 14.08
C MET A 71 -13.57 -2.86 14.46
N ASP A 72 -14.39 -3.29 13.50
CA ASP A 72 -15.58 -4.13 13.72
C ASP A 72 -15.76 -5.15 12.59
N LYS A 73 -14.90 -6.17 12.58
CA LYS A 73 -14.88 -7.23 11.56
C LYS A 73 -16.22 -7.96 11.42
N LYS A 74 -16.99 -8.06 12.51
CA LYS A 74 -18.30 -8.71 12.51
C LYS A 74 -19.31 -7.88 11.73
N ALA A 75 -19.42 -6.58 12.03
CA ALA A 75 -20.28 -5.67 11.27
C ALA A 75 -19.87 -5.59 9.80
N TYR A 76 -18.56 -5.66 9.51
CA TYR A 76 -18.08 -5.68 8.13
C TYR A 76 -18.51 -6.94 7.36
N ALA A 77 -18.46 -8.13 7.99
CA ALA A 77 -18.95 -9.35 7.36
C ALA A 77 -20.46 -9.29 7.09
N GLU A 78 -21.25 -8.79 8.04
CA GLU A 78 -22.69 -8.55 7.84
C GLU A 78 -22.93 -7.55 6.70
N TYR A 79 -22.20 -6.44 6.66
CA TYR A 79 -22.27 -5.46 5.58
C TYR A 79 -21.95 -6.07 4.19
N GLN A 80 -20.99 -6.99 4.11
CA GLN A 80 -20.65 -7.68 2.87
C GLN A 80 -21.76 -8.64 2.38
N MET A 81 -22.56 -9.18 3.29
CA MET A 81 -23.67 -10.08 2.96
C MET A 81 -24.93 -9.34 2.50
N ILE A 82 -25.00 -8.02 2.67
CA ILE A 82 -26.14 -7.22 2.22
C ILE A 82 -26.12 -7.15 0.68
N GLY A 83 -27.14 -7.74 0.06
CA GLY A 83 -27.39 -7.66 -1.38
C GLY A 83 -27.53 -6.20 -1.84
N ARG A 84 -27.11 -5.93 -3.08
CA ARG A 84 -27.17 -4.58 -3.70
C ARG A 84 -28.29 -4.44 -4.71
N ASP A 85 -29.26 -5.34 -4.65
CA ASP A 85 -30.36 -5.44 -5.60
C ASP A 85 -31.30 -4.22 -5.53
N ASP A 86 -31.29 -3.51 -4.41
CA ASP A 86 -32.05 -2.29 -4.15
C ASP A 86 -31.31 -0.99 -4.51
N GLY A 87 -30.28 -1.09 -5.36
CA GLY A 87 -29.39 0.03 -5.66
C GLY A 87 -28.45 0.41 -4.52
N GLY A 88 -28.35 -0.42 -3.48
CA GLY A 88 -27.45 -0.24 -2.35
C GLY A 88 -28.02 0.58 -1.19
N LEU A 89 -29.32 0.85 -1.17
CA LEU A 89 -29.98 1.63 -0.12
C LEU A 89 -29.91 0.94 1.25
N ASN A 90 -30.09 -0.38 1.29
CA ASN A 90 -29.98 -1.21 2.49
C ASN A 90 -28.55 -1.21 3.03
N ALA A 91 -27.56 -1.29 2.15
CA ALA A 91 -26.15 -1.20 2.52
C ALA A 91 -25.82 0.18 3.13
N LEU A 92 -26.34 1.26 2.53
CA LEU A 92 -26.17 2.62 3.05
C LEU A 92 -26.86 2.81 4.41
N LYS A 93 -28.07 2.29 4.57
CA LYS A 93 -28.82 2.34 5.83
C LYS A 93 -28.09 1.59 6.93
N TYR A 94 -27.56 0.40 6.64
CA TYR A 94 -26.75 -0.37 7.58
C TYR A 94 -25.50 0.41 8.00
N LEU A 95 -24.75 0.94 7.03
CA LEU A 95 -23.53 1.71 7.29
C LEU A 95 -23.80 2.94 8.17
N THR A 96 -24.88 3.66 7.89
CA THR A 96 -25.28 4.87 8.65
C THR A 96 -25.66 4.51 10.09
N ASN A 97 -26.47 3.47 10.27
CA ASN A 97 -26.88 3.00 11.59
C ASN A 97 -25.69 2.49 12.41
N TRP A 98 -24.81 1.71 11.77
CA TRP A 98 -23.59 1.25 12.41
C TRP A 98 -22.72 2.43 12.84
N HIS A 99 -22.48 3.41 11.96
CA HIS A 99 -21.65 4.57 12.29
C HIS A 99 -22.22 5.38 13.46
N GLN A 100 -23.52 5.65 13.48
CA GLN A 100 -24.18 6.35 14.58
C GLN A 100 -24.02 5.59 15.91
N ASN A 101 -24.19 4.28 15.89
CA ASN A 101 -24.02 3.44 17.08
C ASN A 101 -22.56 3.35 17.53
N ALA A 102 -21.63 3.23 16.58
CA ALA A 102 -20.19 3.20 16.81
C ALA A 102 -19.69 4.50 17.44
N ALA A 103 -20.11 5.66 16.90
CA ALA A 103 -19.76 6.98 17.43
C ALA A 103 -20.32 7.20 18.84
N ARG A 104 -21.51 6.69 19.14
CA ARG A 104 -22.10 6.76 20.49
C ARG A 104 -21.36 5.89 21.50
N LYS A 105 -20.96 4.67 21.11
CA LYS A 105 -20.28 3.71 21.99
C LYS A 105 -18.80 4.06 22.20
N ASN A 106 -18.15 4.58 21.16
CA ASN A 106 -16.74 4.96 21.21
C ASN A 106 -16.52 6.24 20.38
N PRO A 107 -16.67 7.42 21.00
CA PRO A 107 -16.50 8.71 20.31
C PRO A 107 -15.12 8.89 19.67
N GLY A 108 -14.07 8.27 20.21
CA GLY A 108 -12.69 8.34 19.71
C GLY A 108 -12.31 7.24 18.72
N MET A 109 -13.27 6.47 18.19
CA MET A 109 -12.97 5.34 17.29
C MET A 109 -12.24 5.79 16.02
N ILE A 110 -12.68 6.90 15.42
CA ILE A 110 -12.08 7.43 14.19
C ILE A 110 -10.65 7.89 14.47
N ASP A 111 -10.44 8.67 15.54
CA ASP A 111 -9.10 9.10 15.95
C ASP A 111 -8.16 7.93 16.24
N ALA A 112 -8.68 6.87 16.87
CA ALA A 112 -7.91 5.65 17.15
C ALA A 112 -7.52 4.91 15.87
N TYR A 113 -8.44 4.82 14.90
CA TYR A 113 -8.19 4.25 13.58
C TYR A 113 -7.16 5.08 12.80
N GLU A 114 -7.25 6.40 12.82
CA GLU A 114 -6.28 7.28 12.16
C GLU A 114 -4.89 7.16 12.80
N LYS A 115 -4.80 7.15 14.14
CA LYS A 115 -3.53 6.94 14.87
C LYS A 115 -2.92 5.57 14.63
N GLN A 116 -3.69 4.55 14.27
CA GLN A 116 -3.16 3.24 13.90
C GLN A 116 -2.25 3.34 12.68
N SER A 117 -2.59 4.21 11.72
CA SER A 117 -1.79 4.42 10.52
C SER A 117 -0.41 5.01 10.83
N GLU A 118 -0.36 6.02 11.70
CA GLU A 118 0.89 6.65 12.14
C GLU A 118 1.79 5.65 12.88
N LYS A 119 1.20 4.84 13.77
CA LYS A 119 1.90 3.76 14.47
C LYS A 119 2.45 2.73 13.49
N TYR A 120 1.67 2.35 12.47
CA TYR A 120 2.11 1.41 11.44
C TYR A 120 3.29 1.97 10.65
N VAL A 121 3.21 3.21 10.18
CA VAL A 121 4.29 3.87 9.43
C VAL A 121 5.56 3.94 10.27
N LYS A 122 5.44 4.37 11.53
CA LYS A 122 6.59 4.45 12.44
C LYS A 122 7.25 3.10 12.69
N LYS A 123 6.46 2.03 12.85
CA LYS A 123 6.97 0.69 13.17
C LYS A 123 7.50 -0.07 11.95
N ASN A 124 6.78 0.00 10.81
CA ASN A 124 6.99 -0.90 9.69
C ASN A 124 7.62 -0.23 8.45
N VAL A 125 7.60 1.10 8.37
CA VAL A 125 8.04 1.86 7.17
C VAL A 125 9.31 2.66 7.45
N ASN A 126 9.36 3.45 8.52
CA ASN A 126 10.47 4.40 8.75
C ASN A 126 11.85 3.72 8.89
N GLY A 127 11.91 2.54 9.50
CA GLY A 127 13.15 1.77 9.67
C GLY A 127 13.46 0.77 8.55
N ARG A 128 12.59 0.66 7.54
CA ARG A 128 12.71 -0.38 6.51
C ARG A 128 13.74 0.03 5.47
N LYS A 129 14.75 -0.81 5.25
CA LYS A 129 15.70 -0.65 4.14
C LYS A 129 15.02 -1.12 2.86
N LEU A 130 15.16 -0.33 1.80
CA LEU A 130 14.73 -0.74 0.47
C LEU A 130 15.63 -1.87 0.00
N ASP A 131 15.01 -2.83 -0.70
CA ASP A 131 15.77 -3.89 -1.35
C ASP A 131 16.64 -3.27 -2.45
N THR A 132 17.95 -3.46 -2.31
CA THR A 132 18.97 -2.98 -3.24
C THR A 132 19.63 -4.14 -3.97
N THR A 133 19.00 -5.32 -4.05
CA THR A 133 19.50 -6.52 -4.74
C THR A 133 20.02 -6.17 -6.15
N PHE A 134 19.28 -5.33 -6.88
CA PHE A 134 19.65 -4.89 -8.23
C PHE A 134 20.28 -3.49 -8.27
N GLY A 135 20.77 -2.97 -7.14
CA GLY A 135 21.31 -1.61 -7.04
C GLY A 135 22.56 -1.38 -7.88
N ALA A 136 23.34 -2.44 -8.13
CA ALA A 136 24.55 -2.41 -8.95
C ALA A 136 24.29 -2.67 -10.44
N ILE A 137 23.05 -2.90 -10.87
CA ILE A 137 22.73 -3.12 -12.28
C ILE A 137 22.84 -1.79 -13.03
N GLU A 138 23.66 -1.78 -14.07
CA GLU A 138 23.84 -0.62 -14.92
C GLU A 138 22.68 -0.48 -15.89
N THR A 139 22.11 0.71 -16.01
CA THR A 139 20.91 0.97 -16.85
C THR A 139 21.16 1.99 -17.96
N GLY A 140 22.40 2.44 -18.13
CA GLY A 140 22.76 3.47 -19.10
C GLY A 140 22.77 3.00 -20.57
N SER A 141 23.00 1.70 -20.83
CA SER A 141 22.93 1.13 -22.17
C SER A 141 22.57 -0.36 -22.14
N LYS A 142 22.11 -0.92 -23.26
CA LYS A 142 21.77 -2.35 -23.38
C LYS A 142 22.98 -3.25 -23.06
N SER A 143 24.16 -2.90 -23.56
CA SER A 143 25.37 -3.71 -23.35
C SER A 143 25.80 -3.69 -21.87
N ALA A 144 25.88 -2.51 -21.26
CA ALA A 144 26.17 -2.33 -19.84
C ALA A 144 25.17 -3.07 -18.93
N PHE A 145 23.89 -3.03 -19.30
CA PHE A 145 22.84 -3.76 -18.59
C PHE A 145 23.02 -5.28 -18.66
N LEU A 146 23.31 -5.83 -19.85
CA LEU A 146 23.51 -7.27 -20.00
C LEU A 146 24.79 -7.76 -19.31
N GLU A 147 25.86 -6.97 -19.33
CA GLU A 147 27.11 -7.30 -18.63
C GLU A 147 26.93 -7.26 -17.11
N SER A 148 26.30 -6.20 -16.58
CA SER A 148 26.01 -6.12 -15.14
C SER A 148 25.03 -7.19 -14.66
N LEU A 149 24.05 -7.60 -15.48
CA LEU A 149 23.19 -8.74 -15.18
C LEU A 149 23.96 -10.07 -15.13
N LYS A 150 24.86 -10.31 -16.09
CA LYS A 150 25.71 -11.51 -16.07
C LYS A 150 26.62 -11.53 -14.85
N ALA A 151 27.23 -10.39 -14.51
CA ALA A 151 28.04 -10.25 -13.31
C ALA A 151 27.22 -10.54 -12.04
N PHE A 152 26.01 -9.98 -11.94
CA PHE A 152 25.10 -10.25 -10.83
C PHE A 152 24.75 -11.73 -10.71
N GLN A 153 24.42 -12.40 -11.82
CA GLN A 153 24.09 -13.83 -11.82
C GLN A 153 25.29 -14.69 -11.35
N ASN A 154 26.50 -14.37 -11.83
CA ASN A 154 27.71 -15.08 -11.43
C ASN A 154 28.04 -14.89 -9.94
N SER A 155 27.80 -13.70 -9.39
CA SER A 155 28.00 -13.41 -7.97
C SER A 155 26.90 -13.96 -7.06
N ASN A 156 25.74 -14.33 -7.61
CA ASN A 156 24.59 -14.83 -6.86
C ASN A 156 24.07 -16.15 -7.46
N PRO A 157 24.87 -17.23 -7.44
CA PRO A 157 24.45 -18.52 -7.95
C PRO A 157 23.22 -19.02 -7.17
N GLY A 158 22.20 -19.50 -7.87
CA GLY A 158 20.95 -19.98 -7.26
C GLY A 158 19.93 -18.90 -6.89
N PHE A 159 20.20 -17.60 -7.15
CA PHE A 159 19.23 -16.53 -6.88
C PHE A 159 17.87 -16.78 -7.56
N LEU A 160 17.88 -17.14 -8.85
CA LEU A 160 16.65 -17.40 -9.60
C LEU A 160 15.89 -18.62 -9.05
N GLU A 161 16.61 -19.67 -8.68
CA GLU A 161 16.03 -20.87 -8.09
C GLU A 161 15.39 -20.57 -6.73
N ALA A 162 16.07 -19.80 -5.89
CA ALA A 162 15.53 -19.34 -4.61
C ALA A 162 14.27 -18.48 -4.79
N VAL A 163 14.25 -17.59 -5.79
CA VAL A 163 13.05 -16.79 -6.13
C VAL A 163 11.91 -17.69 -6.59
N ILE A 164 12.16 -18.61 -7.54
CA ILE A 164 11.15 -19.54 -8.06
C ILE A 164 10.58 -20.40 -6.92
N ASN A 165 11.44 -20.98 -6.07
CA ASN A 165 11.00 -21.80 -4.95
C ASN A 165 10.17 -21.01 -3.94
N ARG A 166 10.54 -19.75 -3.66
CA ARG A 166 9.75 -18.86 -2.80
C ARG A 166 8.38 -18.57 -3.40
N GLU A 167 8.31 -18.29 -4.70
CA GLU A 167 7.05 -18.03 -5.38
C GLU A 167 6.19 -19.29 -5.42
N LEU A 168 6.74 -20.46 -5.72
CA LEU A 168 6.02 -21.74 -5.69
C LEU A 168 5.51 -22.12 -4.29
N ALA A 169 6.24 -21.76 -3.23
CA ALA A 169 5.81 -21.98 -1.85
C ALA A 169 4.73 -20.98 -1.37
N SER A 170 4.46 -19.92 -2.14
CA SER A 170 3.48 -18.90 -1.79
C SER A 170 2.06 -19.48 -1.74
N GLU A 171 1.29 -19.08 -0.73
CA GLU A 171 -0.13 -19.42 -0.56
C GLU A 171 -0.99 -19.04 -1.78
N PHE A 172 -0.51 -18.11 -2.61
CA PHE A 172 -1.18 -17.72 -3.86
C PHE A 172 -1.39 -18.89 -4.84
N TRP A 173 -0.49 -19.88 -4.84
CA TRP A 173 -0.54 -21.01 -5.78
C TRP A 173 -1.14 -22.28 -5.18
N LYS A 174 -1.49 -22.27 -3.89
CA LYS A 174 -2.16 -23.39 -3.22
C LYS A 174 -3.66 -23.33 -3.53
N PHE A 175 -4.03 -23.85 -4.69
CA PHE A 175 -5.41 -24.20 -5.04
C PHE A 175 -5.65 -25.69 -4.76
#